data_AF-A0A060JF73-F1
#
_entry.id   AF-A0A060JF73-F1
#
_cell.length_a   1.000
_cell.length_b   1.000
_cell.length_c   1.000
_cell.angle_alpha   90.00
_cell.angle_beta   90.00
_cell.angle_gamma   90.00
#
_symmetry.space_group_name_H-M   'P 1'
#
loop_
_entity.id
_entity.type
_entity.pdbx_description
1 polymer ?
#
loop_
_entity_poly.entity_id
_entity_poly.type
_entity_poly.pdbx_seq_one_letter_code
_entity_poly.pdbx_strand_id
1 'polypeptide(L)'
;MKAKWAQIIIIWALVAAETLILVIGFSSEGQNVEASFGAVLAGSIATVSLLQLFQNNAEGFVRKLVYVGGGSYLILAVATAYLFLKG
;
A
#
# COMPACT_ATOMS: atom_id res chain seq x y z
N MET A 1 -19.83 -10.23 1.64
CA MET A 1 -18.52 -10.74 1.15
C MET A 1 -17.91 -9.81 0.10
N LYS A 2 -18.58 -9.48 -1.02
CA LYS A 2 -18.02 -8.67 -2.13
C LYS A 2 -17.55 -7.24 -1.76
N ALA A 3 -18.32 -6.52 -0.94
CA ALA A 3 -17.98 -5.12 -0.58
C ALA A 3 -16.68 -4.98 0.24
N LYS A 4 -16.36 -5.96 1.11
CA LYS A 4 -15.13 -5.95 1.93
C LYS A 4 -13.88 -6.18 1.06
N TRP A 5 -13.97 -7.03 0.04
CA TRP A 5 -12.89 -7.28 -0.92
C TRP A 5 -12.68 -6.12 -1.89
N ALA A 6 -13.77 -5.44 -2.30
CA ALA A 6 -13.66 -4.24 -3.12
C ALA A 6 -12.80 -3.16 -2.45
N GLN A 7 -12.95 -2.94 -1.13
CA GLN A 7 -12.12 -2.01 -0.37
C GLN A 7 -10.63 -2.37 -0.41
N ILE A 8 -10.29 -3.65 -0.21
CA ILE A 8 -8.90 -4.13 -0.24
C ILE A 8 -8.28 -3.89 -1.63
N ILE A 9 -9.01 -4.24 -2.68
CA ILE A 9 -8.55 -4.10 -4.06
C ILE A 9 -8.35 -2.63 -4.44
N ILE A 10 -9.27 -1.73 -4.01
CA ILE A 10 -9.14 -0.29 -4.25
C ILE A 10 -7.88 0.26 -3.57
N ILE A 11 -7.60 -0.15 -2.32
CA ILE A 11 -6.40 0.29 -1.61
C ILE A 11 -5.15 -0.23 -2.31
N TRP A 12 -5.12 -1.48 -2.77
CA TRP A 12 -4.00 -2.00 -3.56
C TRP A 12 -3.80 -1.24 -4.87
N ALA A 13 -4.88 -0.88 -5.56
CA ALA A 13 -4.80 -0.07 -6.78
C ALA A 13 -4.20 1.31 -6.51
N LEU A 14 -4.60 1.96 -5.41
CA LEU A 14 -4.03 3.24 -4.98
C LEU A 14 -2.54 3.12 -4.62
N VAL A 15 -2.18 2.11 -3.83
CA VAL A 15 -0.79 1.83 -3.47
C VAL A 15 0.07 1.59 -4.71
N ALA A 16 -0.43 0.78 -5.66
CA ALA A 16 0.25 0.54 -6.92
C ALA A 16 0.43 1.84 -7.74
N ALA A 17 -0.61 2.70 -7.79
CA ALA A 17 -0.54 3.97 -8.48
C ALA A 17 0.48 4.93 -7.85
N GLU A 18 0.48 5.09 -6.53
CA GLU A 18 1.47 5.92 -5.81
C GLU A 18 2.89 5.38 -6.01
N THR A 19 3.06 4.07 -5.92
CA THR A 19 4.34 3.40 -6.16
C THR A 19 4.85 3.68 -7.59
N LEU A 20 3.99 3.59 -8.59
CA LEU A 20 4.32 3.90 -9.98
C LEU A 20 4.74 5.37 -10.16
N ILE A 21 3.99 6.30 -9.56
CA ILE A 21 4.32 7.73 -9.59
C ILE A 21 5.69 7.99 -8.96
N LEU A 22 5.98 7.37 -7.82
CA LEU A 22 7.27 7.47 -7.15
C LEU A 22 8.41 6.90 -7.98
N VAL A 23 8.23 5.70 -8.53
CA VAL A 23 9.23 5.04 -9.37
C VAL A 23 9.52 5.85 -10.63
N ILE A 24 8.51 6.41 -11.30
CA ILE A 24 8.71 7.18 -12.55
C ILE A 24 9.23 8.59 -12.27
N GLY A 25 8.69 9.27 -11.26
CA GLY A 25 8.96 10.69 -10.99
C GLY A 25 10.25 10.96 -10.21
N PHE A 26 10.62 10.08 -9.27
CA PHE A 26 11.74 10.32 -8.34
C PHE A 26 13.01 9.50 -8.66
N SER A 27 13.03 8.75 -9.78
CA SER A 27 14.21 7.99 -10.24
C SER A 27 15.48 8.85 -10.44
N SER A 28 15.40 10.19 -10.44
CA SER A 28 16.54 11.06 -10.78
C SER A 28 17.38 11.54 -9.57
N GLU A 29 16.90 11.42 -8.33
CA GLU A 29 17.61 11.95 -7.15
C GLU A 29 17.98 10.91 -6.08
N GLY A 30 17.58 9.65 -6.25
CA GLY A 30 18.13 8.48 -5.53
C GLY A 30 17.91 8.40 -4.01
N GLN A 31 17.67 9.49 -3.30
CA GLN A 31 17.85 9.54 -1.85
C GLN A 31 16.58 9.43 -0.99
N ASN A 32 15.38 9.36 -1.54
CA ASN A 32 14.15 9.36 -0.72
C ASN A 32 13.05 8.37 -1.12
N VAL A 33 13.25 7.53 -2.15
CA VAL A 33 12.21 6.61 -2.64
C VAL A 33 11.82 5.58 -1.57
N GLU A 34 12.79 5.09 -0.80
CA GLU A 34 12.58 4.09 0.26
C GLU A 34 11.75 4.65 1.43
N ALA A 35 12.02 5.90 1.84
CA ALA A 35 11.25 6.59 2.86
C ALA A 35 9.80 6.82 2.41
N SER A 36 9.60 7.18 1.13
CA SER A 36 8.27 7.30 0.53
C SER A 36 7.53 5.95 0.50
N PHE A 37 8.20 4.83 0.23
CA PHE A 37 7.58 3.51 0.28
C PHE A 37 7.09 3.15 1.68
N GLY A 38 7.88 3.49 2.71
CA GLY A 38 7.45 3.36 4.11
C GLY A 38 6.19 4.18 4.42
N ALA A 39 6.10 5.41 3.89
CA ALA A 39 4.93 6.27 4.04
C ALA A 39 3.69 5.70 3.33
N VAL A 40 3.84 5.15 2.12
CA VAL A 40 2.75 4.49 1.38
C VAL A 40 2.22 3.27 2.15
N LEU A 41 3.14 2.45 2.68
CA LEU A 41 2.76 1.29 3.48
C LEU A 41 2.00 1.69 4.76
N ALA A 42 2.55 2.65 5.52
CA ALA A 42 1.92 3.16 6.73
C ALA A 42 0.55 3.79 6.43
N GLY A 43 0.45 4.56 5.34
CA GLY A 43 -0.78 5.16 4.85
C GLY A 43 -1.86 4.11 4.57
N SER A 44 -1.52 3.02 3.88
CA SER A 44 -2.47 1.95 3.57
C SER A 44 -3.06 1.30 4.84
N ILE A 45 -2.24 1.09 5.88
CA ILE A 45 -2.67 0.53 7.16
C ILE A 45 -3.51 1.55 7.96
N ALA A 46 -3.09 2.81 7.95
CA ALA A 46 -3.81 3.90 8.58
C ALA A 46 -5.22 4.09 7.97
N THR A 47 -5.35 4.01 6.64
CA THR A 47 -6.65 4.10 5.95
C THR A 47 -7.59 2.98 6.39
N VAL A 48 -7.11 1.73 6.49
CA VAL A 48 -7.94 0.61 6.96
C VAL A 48 -8.38 0.83 8.40
N SER A 49 -7.49 1.34 9.25
CA SER A 49 -7.78 1.66 10.66
C SER A 49 -8.81 2.79 10.77
N LEU A 50 -8.70 3.82 9.94
CA LEU A 50 -9.64 4.94 9.89
C LEU A 50 -11.02 4.50 9.40
N LEU A 51 -11.09 3.67 8.35
CA LEU A 51 -12.34 3.08 7.88
C LEU A 51 -13.03 2.23 8.95
N GLN A 52 -12.24 1.62 9.84
CA GLN A 52 -12.77 0.83 10.94
C GLN A 52 -13.40 1.70 12.04
N LEU A 53 -12.92 2.93 12.27
CA LEU A 53 -13.55 3.85 13.23
C LEU A 53 -15.00 4.18 12.87
N PHE A 54 -15.32 4.20 11.57
CA PHE A 54 -16.68 4.44 11.07
C PHE A 54 -17.52 3.15 10.95
N GLN A 55 -16.90 1.97 11.06
CA GLN A 55 -17.60 0.69 11.01
C GLN A 55 -17.78 0.17 12.44
N ASN A 56 -19.02 0.23 12.97
CA ASN A 56 -19.42 -0.28 14.30
C ASN A 56 -19.31 -1.82 14.47
N ASN A 57 -18.48 -2.51 13.67
CA ASN A 57 -18.25 -3.94 13.77
C ASN A 57 -16.77 -4.26 13.50
N ALA A 58 -16.06 -4.71 14.55
CA ALA A 58 -14.65 -5.11 14.50
C ALA A 58 -14.40 -6.45 13.75
N GLU A 59 -15.46 -7.13 13.33
CA GLU A 59 -15.36 -8.46 12.78
C GLU A 59 -14.58 -8.49 11.44
N GLY A 60 -13.44 -9.19 11.47
CA GLY A 60 -12.55 -9.34 10.33
C GLY A 60 -11.65 -8.13 10.08
N PHE A 61 -11.56 -7.17 11.02
CA PHE A 61 -10.66 -6.01 10.92
C PHE A 61 -9.19 -6.43 10.75
N VAL A 62 -8.67 -7.26 11.67
CA VAL A 62 -7.29 -7.76 11.62
C VAL A 62 -7.00 -8.46 10.29
N ARG A 63 -7.96 -9.25 9.80
CA ARG A 63 -7.84 -9.94 8.51
C ARG A 63 -7.72 -8.96 7.34
N LYS A 64 -8.52 -7.89 7.32
CA LYS A 64 -8.39 -6.82 6.32
C LYS A 64 -7.03 -6.13 6.43
N LEU A 65 -6.58 -5.84 7.65
CA LEU A 65 -5.30 -5.20 7.90
C LEU A 65 -4.13 -6.03 7.34
N VAL A 66 -4.15 -7.35 7.58
CA VAL A 66 -3.13 -8.29 7.08
C VAL A 66 -3.18 -8.38 5.56
N TYR A 67 -4.36 -8.45 4.94
CA TYR A 67 -4.46 -8.47 3.47
C TYR A 67 -3.98 -7.17 2.85
N VAL A 68 -4.40 -6.01 3.38
CA VAL A 68 -3.97 -4.71 2.85
C VAL A 68 -2.48 -4.52 3.06
N GLY A 69 -1.98 -4.63 4.29
CA GLY A 69 -0.57 -4.45 4.60
C GLY A 69 0.33 -5.44 3.86
N GLY A 70 -0.03 -6.72 3.83
CA GLY A 70 0.73 -7.76 3.13
C GLY A 70 0.76 -7.56 1.61
N GLY A 71 -0.38 -7.22 0.99
CA GLY A 71 -0.43 -6.94 -0.45
C GLY A 71 0.30 -5.65 -0.83
N SER A 72 0.14 -4.58 -0.05
CA SER A 72 0.88 -3.34 -0.22
C SER A 72 2.39 -3.57 -0.11
N TYR A 73 2.82 -4.35 0.89
CA TYR A 73 4.22 -4.72 1.04
C TYR A 73 4.76 -5.49 -0.16
N LEU A 74 3.98 -6.43 -0.71
CA LEU A 74 4.37 -7.18 -1.91
C LEU A 74 4.52 -6.27 -3.13
N ILE A 75 3.60 -5.32 -3.34
CA ILE A 75 3.68 -4.33 -4.43
C ILE A 75 4.97 -3.50 -4.30
N LEU A 76 5.25 -3.00 -3.10
CA LEU A 76 6.45 -2.20 -2.84
C LEU A 76 7.72 -3.04 -3.01
N ALA A 77 7.74 -4.29 -2.53
CA ALA A 77 8.87 -5.19 -2.69
C ALA A 77 9.18 -5.48 -4.17
N VAL A 78 8.15 -5.68 -5.00
CA VAL A 78 8.31 -5.82 -6.46
C VAL A 78 8.87 -4.54 -7.08
N ALA A 79 8.38 -3.36 -6.65
CA ALA A 79 8.90 -2.08 -7.14
C ALA A 79 10.37 -1.85 -6.72
N THR A 80 10.73 -2.19 -5.48
CA THR A 80 12.12 -2.15 -5.00
C THR A 80 12.99 -3.11 -5.80
N ALA A 81 12.55 -4.34 -6.05
CA ALA A 81 13.27 -5.29 -6.88
C ALA A 81 13.45 -4.77 -8.32
N TYR A 82 12.42 -4.13 -8.89
CA TYR A 82 12.52 -3.50 -10.21
C TYR A 82 13.55 -2.37 -10.24
N LEU A 83 13.54 -1.47 -9.25
CA LEU A 83 14.53 -0.40 -9.14
C LEU A 83 15.95 -0.98 -8.99
N PHE A 84 16.13 -1.99 -8.14
CA PHE A 84 17.41 -2.65 -7.94
C PHE A 84 17.94 -3.31 -9.22
N LEU A 85 17.06 -3.91 -10.04
CA LEU A 85 17.45 -4.48 -11.34
C LEU A 85 17.74 -3.42 -12.40
N LYS A 86 17.19 -2.21 -12.25
CA LYS A 86 17.35 -1.12 -13.20
C LYS A 86 18.67 -0.36 -13.00
N GLY A 87 19.23 -0.35 -11.80
CA GLY A 87 20.54 0.25 -11.48
C GLY A 87 20.48 1.22 -10.31
#